data_AF-A0A0F7KU78-F1
#
_entry.id   AF-A0A0F7KU78-F1
#
_cell.length_a   1.000
_cell.length_b   1.000
_cell.length_c   1.000
_cell.angle_alpha   90.00
_cell.angle_beta   90.00
_cell.angle_gamma   90.00
#
_symmetry.space_group_name_H-M   'P 1'
#
loop_
_entity.id
_entity.type
_entity.pdbx_description
1 polymer ?
#
loop_
_entity_poly.entity_id
_entity_poly.type
_entity_poly.pdbx_seq_one_letter_code
_entity_poly.pdbx_strand_id
1 'polypeptide(L)' 'MALLKLAAIGTLAFVGYKYYEKSKSERHAAFAEGQSGTVRDAGPEAMADKPARKWSETDEASDESFPASDPPATY' A
#
# COMPACT_ATOMS: atom_id res chain seq x y z
N MET A 1 -37.56 0.30 25.28
CA MET A 1 -36.30 1.02 25.63
C MET A 1 -35.03 0.24 25.28
N ALA A 2 -34.93 -1.06 25.61
CA ALA A 2 -33.71 -1.84 25.34
C ALA A 2 -33.34 -1.97 23.85
N LEU A 3 -34.33 -2.19 22.97
CA LEU A 3 -34.11 -2.30 21.53
C LEU A 3 -33.56 -1.00 20.91
N LEU A 4 -34.08 0.17 21.31
CA LEU A 4 -33.59 1.46 20.83
C LEU A 4 -32.14 1.72 21.28
N LYS A 5 -31.77 1.30 22.49
CA LYS A 5 -30.39 1.40 22.98
C LYS A 5 -29.43 0.49 22.21
N LEU A 6 -29.83 -0.75 21.92
CA LEU A 6 -29.03 -1.67 21.10
C LEU A 6 -28.87 -1.15 19.67
N ALA A 7 -29.93 -0.61 19.07
CA ALA A 7 -29.87 0.02 17.76
C ALA A 7 -28.92 1.23 17.76
N ALA A 8 -28.95 2.07 18.81
CA ALA A 8 -28.04 3.20 18.94
C ALA A 8 -26.57 2.77 19.07
N ILE A 9 -26.28 1.72 19.85
CA ILE A 9 -24.91 1.19 20.00
C ILE A 9 -24.44 0.56 18.68
N GLY A 10 -25.29 -0.22 18.02
CA GLY A 10 -24.96 -0.86 16.75
C GLY A 10 -24.67 0.14 15.63
N THR A 11 -25.47 1.21 15.56
CA THR A 11 -25.25 2.29 14.58
C THR A 11 -23.96 3.07 14.85
N LEU A 12 -23.66 3.41 16.11
CA LEU A 12 -22.40 4.05 16.48
C LEU A 12 -21.20 3.16 16.13
N ALA A 13 -21.26 1.87 16.43
CA ALA A 13 -20.21 0.92 16.10
C ALA A 13 -20.01 0.80 14.57
N PHE A 14 -21.10 0.73 13.81
CA PHE A 14 -21.05 0.65 12.35
C PHE A 14 -20.42 1.90 11.72
N VAL A 15 -20.84 3.10 12.15
CA VAL A 15 -20.28 4.37 11.65
C VAL A 15 -18.80 4.48 12.00
N GLY A 16 -18.42 4.15 13.25
CA GLY A 16 -17.02 4.13 13.67
C GLY A 16 -16.17 3.15 12.85
N TYR A 17 -16.68 1.94 12.62
CA TYR A 17 -16.02 0.93 11.78
C TYR A 17 -15.86 1.41 10.34
N LYS A 18 -16.91 1.96 9.73
CA LYS A 18 -16.87 2.47 8.35
C LYS A 18 -15.88 3.62 8.17
N TYR A 19 -15.78 4.51 9.16
CA TYR A 19 -14.78 5.58 9.15
C TYR A 19 -13.35 5.02 9.22
N TYR A 20 -13.11 4.04 10.10
CA TYR A 20 -11.81 3.36 10.20
C TYR A 20 -11.44 2.62 8.90
N GLU A 21 -12.38 1.88 8.31
CA GLU A 21 -12.18 1.14 7.06
C GLU A 21 -11.79 2.07 5.91
N LYS A 22 -12.47 3.21 5.77
CA LYS A 22 -12.15 4.22 4.74
C LYS A 22 -10.70 4.72 4.85
N SER A 23 -10.17 4.87 6.06
CA SER A 23 -8.78 5.33 6.24
C SER A 23 -7.71 4.31 5.80
N LYS A 24 -8.06 3.02 5.73
CA LYS A 24 -7.13 1.96 5.31
C LYS A 24 -7.08 1.73 3.80
N SER A 25 -8.17 2.06 3.08
CA SER A 25 -8.34 1.76 1.66
C SER A 25 -7.42 2.54 0.71
N GLU A 26 -6.81 3.63 1.17
CA GLU A 26 -6.04 4.53 0.30
C GLU A 26 -4.59 4.08 0.07
N ARG A 27 -4.09 3.08 0.81
CA ARG A 27 -2.69 2.64 0.71
C ARG A 27 -2.55 1.41 -0.19
N HIS A 28 -1.77 1.55 -1.24
CA HIS A 28 -1.42 0.44 -2.12
C HIS A 28 -0.49 -0.52 -1.38
N ALA A 29 -0.79 -1.81 -1.41
CA ALA A 29 -0.05 -2.82 -0.64
C ALA A 29 1.45 -2.90 -0.98
N ALA A 30 1.85 -2.47 -2.17
CA ALA A 30 3.25 -2.45 -2.59
C ALA A 30 3.99 -1.14 -2.26
N PHE A 31 3.27 -0.08 -1.88
CA PHE A 31 3.78 1.30 -1.88
C PHE A 31 4.23 1.71 -0.48
N ALA A 32 5.39 2.34 -0.38
CA ALA A 32 5.82 3.04 0.82
C ALA A 32 4.89 4.23 1.14
N GLU A 33 5.00 4.76 2.36
CA GLU A 33 4.30 5.98 2.74
C GLU A 33 4.77 7.16 1.86
N GLY A 34 3.81 7.92 1.30
CA GLY A 34 4.09 9.03 0.40
C GLY A 34 4.17 8.68 -1.09
N GLN A 35 4.16 7.38 -1.45
CA GLN A 35 4.05 6.93 -2.84
C GLN A 35 2.59 6.99 -3.32
N SER A 36 2.38 7.26 -4.61
CA SER A 36 1.03 7.35 -5.22
C SER A 36 1.06 6.96 -6.70
N GLY A 37 -0.11 6.68 -7.29
CA GLY A 37 -0.22 6.25 -8.69
C GLY A 37 -0.41 4.74 -8.85
N THR A 38 -0.37 4.28 -10.10
CA THR A 38 -0.61 2.87 -10.46
C THR A 38 0.64 2.01 -10.34
N VAL A 39 1.81 2.61 -10.55
CA VAL A 39 3.12 1.98 -10.46
C VAL A 39 3.93 2.81 -9.45
N ARG A 40 4.56 2.15 -8.48
CA ARG A 40 5.44 2.80 -7.51
C ARG A 40 6.77 3.16 -8.16
N ASP A 41 7.50 4.11 -7.56
CA ASP A 41 8.89 4.33 -7.92
C ASP A 41 9.74 3.06 -7.66
N ALA A 42 10.88 2.96 -8.35
CA ALA A 42 11.83 1.87 -8.16
C ALA A 42 12.58 2.00 -6.83
N GLY A 43 13.09 0.86 -6.36
CA GLY A 43 14.01 0.79 -5.24
C GLY A 43 13.34 0.49 -3.89
N PRO A 44 14.14 0.12 -2.88
CA PRO A 44 13.65 -0.34 -1.58
C PRO A 44 12.97 0.78 -0.78
N GLU A 45 13.22 2.04 -1.11
CA GLU A 45 12.57 3.17 -0.43
C GLU A 45 11.11 3.34 -0.81
N ALA A 46 10.74 2.92 -2.02
CA ALA A 46 9.37 2.99 -2.52
C ALA A 46 8.51 1.76 -2.15
N MET A 47 9.08 0.75 -1.49
CA MET A 47 8.38 -0.48 -1.09
C MET A 47 7.70 -0.35 0.26
N ALA A 48 6.49 -0.91 0.36
CA ALA A 48 5.77 -1.03 1.64
C ALA A 48 6.56 -1.83 2.68
N ASP A 49 7.09 -2.98 2.26
CA ASP A 49 7.93 -3.84 3.07
C ASP A 49 9.39 -3.74 2.62
N LYS A 50 10.29 -3.47 3.57
CA LYS A 50 11.73 -3.35 3.27
C LYS A 50 12.34 -4.73 3.00
N PRO A 51 13.24 -4.85 2.02
CA PRO A 51 13.89 -6.12 1.71
C PRO A 51 14.74 -6.62 2.90
N ALA A 52 14.59 -7.89 3.24
CA ALA A 52 15.35 -8.52 4.34
C ALA A 52 16.83 -8.78 3.98
N ARG A 53 17.15 -8.84 2.68
CA ARG A 53 18.51 -9.00 2.15
C ARG A 53 19.00 -7.67 1.59
N LYS A 54 20.32 -7.59 1.36
CA LYS A 54 20.91 -6.46 0.64
C LYS A 54 20.24 -6.32 -0.74
N TRP A 55 19.87 -5.09 -1.05
CA TRP A 55 19.41 -4.67 -2.38
C TRP A 55 20.63 -4.58 -3.30
N SER A 56 20.62 -5.33 -4.40
CA SER A 56 21.71 -5.36 -5.38
C SER A 56 21.41 -4.45 -6.56
N GLU A 57 22.45 -4.11 -7.32
CA GLU A 57 22.31 -3.34 -8.55
C GLU A 57 21.43 -4.07 -9.59
N THR A 58 21.47 -5.40 -9.61
CA THR A 58 20.58 -6.21 -10.46
C THR A 58 19.12 -6.10 -10.03
N ASP A 59 18.85 -5.99 -8.72
CA ASP A 59 17.47 -5.79 -8.24
C ASP A 59 16.95 -4.40 -8.64
N GLU A 60 17.80 -3.37 -8.51
CA GLU A 60 17.46 -2.01 -8.91
C GLU A 60 17.16 -1.94 -10.41
N ALA A 61 18.10 -2.42 -11.24
CA ALA A 61 17.93 -2.42 -12.70
C ALA A 61 16.73 -3.26 -13.15
N SER A 62 16.42 -4.34 -12.42
CA SER A 62 15.21 -5.11 -12.66
C SER A 62 13.94 -4.36 -12.26
N ASP A 63 13.94 -3.61 -11.15
CA ASP A 63 12.77 -2.85 -10.68
C ASP A 63 12.49 -1.64 -11.58
N GLU A 64 13.53 -0.94 -12.01
CA GLU A 64 13.47 0.19 -12.96
C GLU A 64 12.95 -0.21 -14.35
N SER A 65 13.10 -1.48 -14.74
CA SER A 65 12.59 -1.96 -16.02
C SER A 65 11.05 -2.03 -16.07
N PHE A 66 10.36 -1.97 -14.92
CA PHE A 66 8.90 -1.97 -14.88
C PHE A 66 8.31 -0.57 -15.13
N PRO A 67 7.17 -0.47 -15.85
CA PRO A 67 6.38 -1.55 -16.44
C PRO A 67 6.82 -1.94 -17.87
N ALA A 68 7.79 -1.23 -18.45
CA ALA A 68 8.19 -1.36 -19.86
C ALA A 68 8.70 -2.79 -20.21
N SER A 69 9.19 -3.54 -19.22
CA SER A 69 9.72 -4.90 -19.35
C SER A 69 10.92 -5.03 -20.30
N ASP A 70 11.58 -3.93 -20.65
CA ASP A 70 12.81 -3.93 -21.45
C ASP A 70 14.01 -4.28 -20.56
N PRO A 71 14.91 -5.17 -20.99
CA PRO A 71 16.11 -5.48 -20.22
C PRO A 71 17.00 -4.23 -20.08
N PRO A 72 17.61 -4.01 -18.91
CA PRO A 72 18.49 -2.86 -18.68
C PRO A 72 19.65 -2.87 -19.68
N ALA A 73 19.78 -1.79 -20.45
CA ALA A 73 20.76 -1.66 -21.53
C ALA A 73 22.14 -1.21 -21.00
N THR A 74 22.76 -2.00 -20.12
CA THR A 74 24.04 -1.65 -19.46
C THR A 74 25.23 -2.49 -19.94
N TYR A 75 25.22 -2.94 -21.20
CA TYR A 75 26.27 -3.78 -21.81
C TYR A 75 27.56 -3.02 -22.14
#